data_AF-R2SGA1-F1
#
_entry.id   AF-R2SGA1-F1
#
_cell.length_a   1.000
_cell.length_b   1.000
_cell.length_c   1.000
_cell.angle_alpha   90.00
_cell.angle_beta   90.00
_cell.angle_gamma   90.00
#
_symmetry.space_group_name_H-M   'P 1'
#
loop_
_entity.id
_entity.type
_entity.pdbx_description
1 polymer ?
#
loop_
_entity_poly.entity_id
_entity_poly.type
_entity_poly.pdbx_seq_one_letter_code
_entity_poly.pdbx_strand_id
1 'polypeptide(L)'
;MRTQAKEPELIIEASRFEAYVLLTLQEPDQVLEILGEQTPVNFPVESMIAAAFQMKGQNERSVVTMQSALYQYVSVVTSLFTNYLHYLNDDPDKMKETIQRARQFVAIFNLAELNPINLMNFQLSAVYCLIQQLKEAEALDMLEEWLIVLENTEFPVDLHGDDYFDRVDTWFESLETGNQLPRNSLMVREQLIDTVLYNPMFQELKDQERAQPLFQRLKQLKEGA
;
A
#
# COMPACT_ATOMS: atom_id res chain seq x y z
N MET A 1 26.14 24.05 -11.93
CA MET A 1 25.90 22.58 -11.97
C MET A 1 25.00 22.04 -10.85
N ARG A 2 24.69 22.78 -9.76
CA ARG A 2 23.80 22.29 -8.67
C ARG A 2 22.37 22.87 -8.68
N THR A 3 22.06 23.80 -9.57
CA THR A 3 20.69 24.35 -9.74
C THR A 3 19.79 23.46 -10.62
N GLN A 4 20.33 22.38 -11.20
CA GLN A 4 19.59 21.46 -12.08
C GLN A 4 19.16 20.15 -11.41
N ALA A 5 19.50 19.88 -10.14
CA ALA A 5 19.22 18.55 -9.54
C ALA A 5 17.72 18.19 -9.50
N LYS A 6 16.84 19.20 -9.47
CA LYS A 6 15.38 18.99 -9.55
C LYS A 6 14.91 18.58 -10.94
N GLU A 7 15.60 18.98 -12.02
CA GLU A 7 15.13 18.69 -13.39
C GLU A 7 15.18 17.19 -13.73
N PRO A 8 16.26 16.43 -13.45
CA PRO A 8 16.28 14.99 -13.66
C PRO A 8 15.28 14.22 -12.79
N GLU A 9 15.09 14.61 -11.52
CA GLU A 9 14.12 13.96 -10.63
C GLU A 9 12.69 14.16 -11.13
N LEU A 10 12.34 15.39 -11.54
CA LEU A 10 11.03 15.68 -12.13
C LEU A 10 10.80 14.93 -13.45
N ILE A 11 11.84 14.77 -14.28
CA ILE A 11 11.74 13.95 -15.50
C ILE A 11 11.46 12.48 -15.15
N ILE A 12 12.18 11.92 -14.17
CA ILE A 12 11.96 10.54 -13.71
C ILE A 12 10.54 10.37 -13.15
N GLU A 13 10.07 11.32 -12.34
CA GLU A 13 8.73 11.30 -11.77
C GLU A 13 7.65 11.39 -12.87
N ALA A 14 7.81 12.30 -13.83
CA ALA A 14 6.92 12.44 -14.97
C ALA A 14 6.86 11.15 -15.80
N SER A 15 8.01 10.53 -16.10
CA SER A 15 8.06 9.25 -16.82
C SER A 15 7.37 8.11 -16.05
N ARG A 16 7.44 8.10 -14.71
CA ARG A 16 6.71 7.11 -13.89
C ARG A 16 5.20 7.32 -13.96
N PHE A 17 4.73 8.56 -13.92
CA PHE A 17 3.31 8.88 -14.09
C PHE A 17 2.81 8.54 -15.49
N GLU A 18 3.60 8.83 -16.53
CA GLU A 18 3.30 8.44 -17.91
C GLU A 18 3.16 6.93 -18.05
N ALA A 19 4.12 6.17 -17.52
CA ALA A 19 4.06 4.71 -17.52
C ALA A 19 2.84 4.19 -16.74
N TYR A 20 2.44 4.83 -15.64
CA TYR A 20 1.23 4.46 -14.91
C TYR A 20 -0.06 4.67 -15.74
N VAL A 21 -0.14 5.78 -16.48
CA VAL A 21 -1.25 6.04 -17.41
C VAL A 21 -1.27 4.99 -18.52
N LEU A 22 -0.13 4.72 -19.15
CA LEU A 22 0.01 3.71 -20.20
C LEU A 22 -0.36 2.31 -19.70
N LEU A 23 0.02 1.95 -18.47
CA LEU A 23 -0.37 0.70 -17.84
C LEU A 23 -1.90 0.61 -17.68
N THR A 24 -2.54 1.71 -17.28
CA THR A 24 -4.01 1.79 -17.15
C THR A 24 -4.70 1.64 -18.52
N LEU A 25 -4.06 2.13 -19.59
CA LEU A 25 -4.51 1.99 -20.97
C LEU A 25 -4.18 0.63 -21.60
N GLN A 26 -3.54 -0.28 -20.85
CA GLN A 26 -3.12 -1.60 -21.33
C GLN A 26 -2.13 -1.52 -22.52
N GLU A 27 -1.16 -0.60 -22.43
CA GLU A 27 -0.08 -0.40 -23.42
C GLU A 27 1.26 -0.96 -22.90
N PRO A 28 1.44 -2.29 -22.79
CA PRO A 28 2.56 -2.90 -22.07
C PRO A 28 3.94 -2.61 -22.68
N ASP A 29 4.04 -2.59 -24.01
CA ASP A 29 5.32 -2.36 -24.69
C ASP A 29 5.85 -0.95 -24.40
N GLN A 30 4.97 0.05 -24.39
CA GLN A 30 5.33 1.44 -24.08
C GLN A 30 5.73 1.61 -22.60
N VAL A 31 5.07 0.88 -21.69
CA VAL A 31 5.47 0.84 -20.28
C VAL A 31 6.90 0.34 -20.14
N LEU A 32 7.26 -0.75 -20.84
CA LEU A 32 8.59 -1.34 -20.79
C LEU A 32 9.64 -0.51 -21.53
N GLU A 33 9.28 0.23 -22.58
CA GLU A 33 10.16 1.19 -23.25
C GLU A 33 10.57 2.33 -22.31
N ILE A 34 9.64 2.83 -21.49
CA ILE A 34 9.87 3.94 -20.56
C ILE A 34 10.59 3.47 -19.28
N LEU A 35 10.15 2.36 -18.69
CA LEU A 35 10.63 1.92 -17.37
C LEU A 35 11.77 0.89 -17.43
N GLY A 36 11.94 0.23 -18.58
CA GLY A 36 12.84 -0.89 -18.75
C GLY A 36 12.22 -2.23 -18.34
N GLU A 37 12.91 -3.32 -18.73
CA GLU A 37 12.46 -4.70 -18.53
C GLU A 37 12.97 -5.35 -17.24
N GLN A 38 13.83 -4.65 -16.49
CA GLN A 38 14.46 -5.18 -15.27
C GLN A 38 14.13 -4.33 -14.06
N THR A 39 14.14 -4.96 -12.89
CA THR A 39 14.05 -4.23 -11.62
C THR A 39 15.18 -3.20 -11.55
N PRO A 40 14.87 -1.90 -11.39
CA PRO A 40 15.89 -0.87 -11.29
C PRO A 40 16.83 -1.12 -10.11
N VAL A 41 18.10 -0.75 -10.27
CA VAL A 41 19.07 -0.80 -9.17
C VAL A 41 18.59 0.13 -8.05
N ASN A 42 18.40 -0.42 -6.86
CA ASN A 42 18.06 0.40 -5.70
C ASN A 42 19.30 1.19 -5.25
N PHE A 43 19.21 2.51 -5.31
CA PHE A 43 20.26 3.42 -4.88
C PHE A 43 19.73 4.29 -3.74
N PRO A 44 20.01 3.96 -2.46
CA PRO A 44 19.37 4.59 -1.30
C PRO A 44 19.97 5.97 -1.02
N VAL A 45 19.48 6.97 -1.76
CA VAL A 45 19.92 8.38 -1.68
C VAL A 45 19.70 8.99 -0.30
N GLU A 46 18.71 8.49 0.44
CA GLU A 46 18.31 8.95 1.76
C GLU A 46 19.44 8.75 2.78
N SER A 47 20.16 7.63 2.68
CA SER A 47 21.34 7.36 3.53
C SER A 47 22.45 8.38 3.30
N MET A 48 22.65 8.81 2.05
CA MET A 48 23.65 9.83 1.71
C MET A 48 23.21 11.22 2.18
N ILE A 49 21.93 11.55 2.06
CA ILE A 49 21.36 12.81 2.56
C ILE A 49 21.49 12.89 4.09
N ALA A 50 21.13 11.82 4.79
CA ALA A 50 21.25 11.73 6.24
C ALA A 50 22.70 11.89 6.70
N ALA A 51 23.65 11.23 6.03
CA ALA A 51 25.08 11.37 6.31
C ALA A 51 25.57 12.80 6.06
N ALA A 52 25.13 13.45 4.98
CA ALA A 52 25.49 14.84 4.68
C ALA A 52 24.96 15.81 5.74
N PHE A 53 23.74 15.61 6.26
CA PHE A 53 23.23 16.39 7.39
C PHE A 53 24.05 16.17 8.66
N GLN A 54 24.41 14.92 8.96
CA GLN A 54 25.25 14.58 10.09
C GLN A 54 26.64 15.24 10.00
N MET A 55 27.28 15.22 8.83
CA MET A 55 28.57 15.89 8.59
C MET A 55 28.51 17.41 8.79
N LYS A 56 27.33 18.01 8.62
CA LYS A 56 27.07 19.45 8.85
C LYS A 56 26.60 19.75 10.28
N GLY A 57 26.58 18.76 11.17
CA GLY A 57 26.07 18.89 12.54
C GLY A 57 24.54 19.03 12.65
N GLN A 58 23.80 18.75 11.57
CA GLN A 58 22.34 18.86 11.51
C GLN A 58 21.67 17.51 11.86
N ASN A 59 21.94 17.01 13.07
CA ASN A 59 21.56 15.66 13.48
C ASN A 59 20.04 15.40 13.42
N GLU A 60 19.22 16.37 13.79
CA GLU A 60 17.75 16.23 13.72
C GLU A 60 17.27 15.95 12.29
N ARG A 61 17.82 16.65 11.29
CA ARG A 61 17.48 16.44 9.88
C ARG A 61 17.95 15.08 9.36
N SER A 62 19.05 14.58 9.90
CA SER A 62 19.54 13.23 9.62
C SER A 62 18.55 12.17 10.11
N VAL A 63 18.05 12.32 11.35
CA VAL A 63 17.04 11.43 11.94
C VAL A 63 15.73 11.47 11.15
N VAL A 64 15.20 12.67 10.85
CA VAL A 64 13.99 12.83 10.03
C VAL A 64 14.18 12.09 8.70
N THR A 65 15.29 12.32 8.00
CA THR A 65 15.56 11.70 6.69
C THR A 65 15.52 10.17 6.76
N MET A 66 16.17 9.57 7.77
CA MET A 66 16.20 8.12 7.92
C MET A 66 14.85 7.53 8.31
N GLN A 67 14.13 8.21 9.19
CA GLN A 67 12.83 7.73 9.65
C GLN A 67 11.76 7.85 8.53
N SER A 68 11.77 8.94 7.75
CA SER A 68 10.96 9.08 6.54
C SER A 68 11.24 7.98 5.52
N ALA A 69 12.53 7.70 5.25
CA ALA A 69 12.93 6.63 4.35
C ALA A 69 12.41 5.28 4.83
N LEU A 70 12.56 4.97 6.13
CA LEU A 70 12.07 3.73 6.70
C LEU A 70 10.55 3.60 6.57
N TYR A 71 9.80 4.65 6.91
CA TYR A 71 8.34 4.68 6.77
C TYR A 71 7.89 4.41 5.32
N GLN A 72 8.55 5.06 4.35
CA GLN A 72 8.32 4.82 2.93
C GLN A 72 8.63 3.38 2.53
N TYR A 73 9.77 2.84 2.94
CA TYR A 73 10.14 1.46 2.61
C TYR A 73 9.19 0.42 3.20
N VAL A 74 8.62 0.66 4.39
CA VAL A 74 7.57 -0.21 4.93
C VAL A 74 6.34 -0.24 4.01
N SER A 75 5.92 0.93 3.51
CA SER A 75 4.80 1.01 2.56
C SER A 75 5.12 0.35 1.21
N VAL A 76 6.35 0.54 0.70
CA VAL A 76 6.83 -0.09 -0.53
C VAL A 76 6.87 -1.60 -0.41
N VAL A 77 7.44 -2.14 0.67
CA VAL A 77 7.51 -3.60 0.90
C VAL A 77 6.11 -4.20 1.01
N THR A 78 5.18 -3.54 1.69
CA THR A 78 3.79 -3.98 1.77
C THR A 78 3.13 -4.01 0.39
N SER A 79 3.36 -2.98 -0.43
CA SER A 79 2.87 -2.93 -1.81
C SER A 79 3.50 -4.02 -2.70
N LEU A 80 4.78 -4.35 -2.48
CA LEU A 80 5.43 -5.47 -3.17
C LEU A 80 4.83 -6.82 -2.77
N PHE A 81 4.47 -7.03 -1.50
CA PHE A 81 3.71 -8.23 -1.10
C PHE A 81 2.37 -8.31 -1.85
N THR A 82 1.60 -7.21 -1.85
CA THR A 82 0.32 -7.12 -2.58
C THR A 82 0.47 -7.51 -4.06
N ASN A 83 1.45 -6.92 -4.74
CA ASN A 83 1.65 -7.15 -6.17
C ASN A 83 2.19 -8.56 -6.44
N TYR A 84 3.06 -9.07 -5.56
CA TYR A 84 3.69 -10.37 -5.77
C TYR A 84 2.70 -11.54 -5.67
N LEU A 85 1.69 -11.43 -4.80
CA LEU A 85 0.66 -12.48 -4.62
C LEU A 85 -0.02 -12.88 -5.94
N HIS A 86 -0.27 -11.92 -6.84
CA HIS A 86 -0.90 -12.18 -8.13
C HIS A 86 -0.10 -13.10 -9.06
N TYR A 87 1.22 -13.25 -8.82
CA TYR A 87 2.10 -14.12 -9.60
C TYR A 87 2.30 -15.51 -8.97
N LEU A 88 1.62 -15.81 -7.85
CA LEU A 88 1.79 -17.05 -7.10
C LEU A 88 0.63 -18.04 -7.28
N ASN A 89 -0.27 -17.81 -8.24
CA ASN A 89 -1.44 -18.68 -8.45
C ASN A 89 -1.07 -20.16 -8.63
N ASP A 90 0.03 -20.44 -9.33
CA ASP A 90 0.53 -21.80 -9.58
C ASP A 90 1.41 -22.37 -8.44
N ASP A 91 1.63 -21.62 -7.35
CA ASP A 91 2.44 -22.04 -6.19
C ASP A 91 1.73 -21.70 -4.85
N PRO A 92 0.75 -22.52 -4.44
CA PRO A 92 -0.03 -22.31 -3.21
C PRO A 92 0.81 -22.24 -1.93
N ASP A 93 1.87 -23.03 -1.83
CA ASP A 93 2.72 -23.05 -0.64
C ASP A 93 3.50 -21.74 -0.51
N LYS A 94 4.02 -21.22 -1.63
CA LYS A 94 4.71 -19.93 -1.65
C LYS A 94 3.77 -18.76 -1.45
N MET A 95 2.55 -18.83 -1.96
CA MET A 95 1.51 -17.85 -1.68
C MET A 95 1.21 -17.79 -0.18
N LYS A 96 0.97 -18.94 0.45
CA LYS A 96 0.72 -19.04 1.90
C LYS A 96 1.86 -18.44 2.72
N GLU A 97 3.10 -18.79 2.40
CA GLU A 97 4.28 -18.24 3.07
C GLU A 97 4.41 -16.72 2.86
N THR A 98 4.08 -16.23 1.66
CA THR A 98 4.09 -14.79 1.35
C THR A 98 3.05 -14.04 2.19
N ILE A 99 1.82 -14.56 2.29
CA ILE A 99 0.77 -14.01 3.13
C ILE A 99 1.21 -13.99 4.60
N GLN A 100 1.82 -15.08 5.09
CA GLN A 100 2.29 -15.18 6.46
C GLN A 100 3.39 -14.15 6.77
N ARG A 101 4.38 -14.01 5.88
CA ARG A 101 5.45 -13.01 6.06
C ARG A 101 4.92 -11.59 6.04
N ALA A 102 4.02 -11.29 5.11
CA ALA A 102 3.38 -9.99 5.03
C ALA A 102 2.59 -9.68 6.29
N ARG A 103 1.78 -10.62 6.81
CA ARG A 103 1.04 -10.46 8.09
C ARG A 103 1.97 -10.11 9.25
N GLN A 104 3.10 -10.80 9.39
CA GLN A 104 4.08 -10.49 10.44
C GLN A 104 4.74 -9.13 10.25
N PHE A 105 5.04 -8.78 9.00
CA PHE A 105 5.66 -7.51 8.64
C PHE A 105 4.73 -6.30 8.87
N VAL A 106 3.46 -6.38 8.48
CA VAL A 106 2.52 -5.28 8.69
C VAL A 106 2.16 -5.10 10.17
N ALA A 107 2.18 -6.19 10.95
CA ALA A 107 1.94 -6.17 12.39
C ALA A 107 3.10 -5.51 13.16
N ILE A 108 4.37 -5.80 12.80
CA ILE A 108 5.51 -5.25 13.55
C ILE A 108 5.65 -3.72 13.41
N PHE A 109 5.14 -3.16 12.31
CA PHE A 109 5.10 -1.71 12.06
C PHE A 109 3.71 -1.10 12.29
N ASN A 110 2.76 -1.82 12.88
CA ASN A 110 1.41 -1.30 13.18
C ASN A 110 0.70 -0.62 11.99
N LEU A 111 0.75 -1.22 10.80
CA LEU A 111 0.16 -0.59 9.61
C LEU A 111 -1.36 -0.44 9.64
N ALA A 112 -2.05 -1.16 10.52
CA ALA A 112 -3.47 -0.96 10.73
C ALA A 112 -3.78 0.47 11.22
N GLU A 113 -2.85 1.11 11.92
CA GLU A 113 -2.96 2.49 12.39
C GLU A 113 -2.23 3.45 11.45
N LEU A 114 -0.96 3.17 11.12
CA LEU A 114 -0.13 4.11 10.35
C LEU A 114 -0.55 4.26 8.87
N ASN A 115 -0.98 3.16 8.24
CA ASN A 115 -1.35 3.18 6.83
C ASN A 115 -2.42 2.11 6.52
N PRO A 116 -3.66 2.27 7.04
CA PRO A 116 -4.72 1.28 6.93
C PRO A 116 -5.09 0.98 5.48
N ILE A 117 -4.99 1.97 4.57
CA ILE A 117 -5.25 1.77 3.14
C ILE A 117 -4.24 0.80 2.53
N ASN A 118 -2.96 0.90 2.88
CA ASN A 118 -1.95 -0.01 2.35
C ASN A 118 -2.15 -1.45 2.86
N LEU A 119 -2.49 -1.60 4.15
CA LEU A 119 -2.84 -2.90 4.73
C LEU A 119 -4.07 -3.50 4.06
N MET A 120 -5.14 -2.72 3.90
CA MET A 120 -6.38 -3.18 3.29
C MET A 120 -6.19 -3.62 1.83
N ASN A 121 -5.38 -2.91 1.06
CA ASN A 121 -5.04 -3.31 -0.31
C ASN A 121 -4.31 -4.67 -0.35
N PHE A 122 -3.37 -4.91 0.58
CA PHE A 122 -2.72 -6.21 0.73
C PHE A 122 -3.73 -7.31 1.07
N GLN A 123 -4.58 -7.07 2.08
CA GLN A 123 -5.57 -8.07 2.51
C GLN A 123 -6.56 -8.40 1.39
N LEU A 124 -7.07 -7.42 0.63
CA LEU A 124 -7.96 -7.68 -0.51
C LEU A 124 -7.26 -8.48 -1.63
N SER A 125 -5.99 -8.20 -1.92
CA SER A 125 -5.21 -9.02 -2.87
C SER A 125 -5.05 -10.46 -2.36
N ALA A 126 -4.81 -10.65 -1.07
CA ALA A 126 -4.75 -11.98 -0.49
C ALA A 126 -6.10 -12.71 -0.53
N VAL A 127 -7.22 -12.03 -0.24
CA VAL A 127 -8.57 -12.60 -0.41
C VAL A 127 -8.79 -13.02 -1.86
N TYR A 128 -8.43 -12.17 -2.82
CA TYR A 128 -8.51 -12.48 -4.26
C TYR A 128 -7.79 -13.79 -4.57
N CYS A 129 -6.52 -13.90 -4.18
CA CYS A 129 -5.71 -15.07 -4.48
C CYS A 129 -6.22 -16.34 -3.78
N LEU A 130 -6.73 -16.23 -2.54
CA LEU A 130 -7.31 -17.36 -1.81
C LEU A 130 -8.61 -17.87 -2.45
N ILE A 131 -9.46 -16.98 -2.98
CA ILE A 131 -10.65 -17.38 -3.76
C ILE A 131 -10.22 -18.16 -5.01
N GLN A 132 -9.23 -17.67 -5.77
CA GLN A 132 -8.72 -18.35 -6.97
C GLN A 132 -8.17 -19.76 -6.67
N GLN A 133 -7.67 -19.99 -5.45
CA GLN A 133 -7.18 -21.29 -5.00
C GLN A 133 -8.24 -22.17 -4.32
N LEU A 134 -9.52 -21.78 -4.36
CA LEU A 134 -10.63 -22.48 -3.71
C LEU A 134 -10.41 -22.64 -2.19
N LYS A 135 -9.70 -21.68 -1.57
CA LYS A 135 -9.42 -21.62 -0.12
C LYS A 135 -10.42 -20.73 0.60
N GLU A 136 -11.71 -21.01 0.41
CA GLU A 136 -12.80 -20.14 0.86
C GLU A 136 -12.76 -19.80 2.35
N ALA A 137 -12.44 -20.77 3.21
CA ALA A 137 -12.35 -20.52 4.65
C ALA A 137 -11.26 -19.51 5.01
N GLU A 138 -10.08 -19.64 4.40
CA GLU A 138 -8.94 -18.73 4.61
C GLU A 138 -9.22 -17.34 4.00
N ALA A 139 -9.92 -17.30 2.85
CA ALA A 139 -10.37 -16.07 2.23
C ALA A 139 -11.34 -15.29 3.13
N LEU A 140 -12.28 -16.00 3.78
CA LEU A 140 -13.21 -15.39 4.73
C LEU A 140 -12.53 -14.92 6.02
N ASP A 141 -11.53 -15.66 6.52
CA ASP A 141 -10.73 -15.22 7.68
C ASP A 141 -9.99 -13.92 7.36
N MET A 142 -9.34 -13.83 6.19
CA MET A 142 -8.68 -12.61 5.73
C MET A 142 -9.67 -11.47 5.48
N LEU A 143 -10.87 -11.76 4.96
CA LEU A 143 -11.90 -10.74 4.74
C LEU A 143 -12.46 -10.18 6.05
N GLU A 144 -12.60 -11.00 7.10
CA GLU A 144 -12.94 -10.55 8.45
C GLU A 144 -11.84 -9.65 9.02
N GLU A 145 -10.56 -10.03 8.91
CA GLU A 145 -9.42 -9.19 9.30
C GLU A 145 -9.44 -7.83 8.59
N TRP A 146 -9.73 -7.84 7.29
CA TRP A 146 -9.86 -6.63 6.48
C TRP A 146 -11.03 -5.74 6.94
N LEU A 147 -12.19 -6.35 7.22
CA LEU A 147 -13.37 -5.63 7.67
C LEU A 147 -13.14 -4.96 9.04
N ILE A 148 -12.42 -5.62 9.94
CA ILE A 148 -12.02 -5.04 11.24
C ILE A 148 -11.15 -3.80 11.04
N VAL A 149 -10.20 -3.81 10.09
CA VAL A 149 -9.39 -2.63 9.78
C VAL A 149 -10.28 -1.52 9.23
N LEU A 150 -11.16 -1.82 8.29
CA LEU A 150 -12.09 -0.85 7.70
C LEU A 150 -13.00 -0.18 8.75
N GLU A 151 -13.53 -0.95 9.70
CA GLU A 151 -14.41 -0.46 10.76
C GLU A 151 -13.70 0.44 11.77
N ASN A 152 -12.42 0.18 12.05
CA ASN A 152 -11.62 0.96 12.99
C ASN A 152 -10.90 2.15 12.32
N THR A 153 -10.96 2.26 11.00
CA THR A 153 -10.33 3.36 10.26
C THR A 153 -11.26 4.57 10.23
N GLU A 154 -10.78 5.70 10.74
CA GLU A 154 -11.43 6.99 10.52
C GLU A 154 -11.10 7.52 9.11
N PHE A 155 -12.12 7.97 8.39
CA PHE A 155 -11.98 8.55 7.06
C PHE A 155 -12.36 10.04 7.10
N PRO A 156 -11.63 10.94 6.41
CA PRO A 156 -10.47 10.69 5.54
C PRO A 156 -9.23 10.18 6.28
N VAL A 157 -8.47 9.27 5.66
CA VAL A 157 -7.20 8.78 6.22
C VAL A 157 -6.12 9.81 5.97
N ASP A 158 -5.56 10.31 7.06
CA ASP A 158 -4.36 11.14 7.09
C ASP A 158 -3.18 10.29 7.62
N LEU A 159 -2.05 10.36 6.94
CA LEU A 159 -0.84 9.67 7.40
C LEU A 159 -0.26 10.37 8.64
N HIS A 160 0.28 9.59 9.56
CA HIS A 160 0.89 10.10 10.78
C HIS A 160 1.99 9.17 11.30
N GLY A 161 2.78 9.65 12.25
CA GLY A 161 3.73 8.85 13.01
C GLY A 161 3.10 8.14 14.22
N ASP A 162 3.92 7.36 14.91
CA ASP A 162 3.64 6.79 16.23
C ASP A 162 4.84 6.98 17.17
N ASP A 163 4.84 6.30 18.32
CA ASP A 163 5.95 6.34 19.28
C ASP A 163 7.30 5.90 18.67
N TYR A 164 7.30 5.12 17.58
CA TYR A 164 8.50 4.71 16.86
C TYR A 164 8.85 5.66 15.70
N PHE A 165 7.86 6.11 14.93
CA PHE A 165 7.96 7.08 13.84
C PHE A 165 7.73 8.53 14.32
N ASP A 166 8.36 8.90 15.43
CA ASP A 166 8.11 10.14 16.19
C ASP A 166 8.55 11.47 15.53
N ARG A 167 9.07 11.45 14.31
CA ARG A 167 9.55 12.59 13.52
C ARG A 167 9.03 12.60 12.08
N VAL A 168 8.21 11.62 11.69
CA VAL A 168 7.73 11.48 10.30
C VAL A 168 6.72 12.57 9.91
N ASP A 169 6.01 13.13 10.89
CA ASP A 169 5.03 14.20 10.65
C ASP A 169 5.65 15.45 10.04
N THR A 170 6.86 15.82 10.49
CA THR A 170 7.63 16.94 9.90
C THR A 170 7.98 16.69 8.43
N TRP A 171 8.13 15.43 8.03
CA TRP A 171 8.34 15.10 6.63
C TRP A 171 7.05 15.20 5.83
N PHE A 172 5.90 14.78 6.35
CA PHE A 172 4.62 14.98 5.67
C PHE A 172 4.34 16.45 5.39
N GLU A 173 4.63 17.36 6.34
CA GLU A 173 4.53 18.81 6.15
C GLU A 173 5.39 19.35 4.99
N SER A 174 6.45 18.63 4.60
CA SER A 174 7.32 19.00 3.48
C SER A 174 6.84 18.53 2.11
N LEU A 175 5.85 17.63 2.06
CA LEU A 175 5.26 17.10 0.83
C LEU A 175 4.19 18.05 0.29
N GLU A 176 4.05 18.13 -1.04
CA GLU A 176 3.01 18.96 -1.67
C GLU A 176 1.59 18.51 -1.28
N THR A 177 1.40 17.21 -1.06
CA THR A 177 0.14 16.61 -0.60
C THR A 177 -0.01 16.62 0.92
N GLY A 178 0.99 17.10 1.66
CA GLY A 178 1.01 16.96 3.11
C GLY A 178 1.00 15.48 3.54
N ASN A 179 0.22 15.20 4.58
CA ASN A 179 -0.08 13.85 5.04
C ASN A 179 -1.29 13.21 4.34
N GLN A 180 -1.92 13.89 3.39
CA GLN A 180 -3.07 13.34 2.69
C GLN A 180 -2.62 12.30 1.67
N LEU A 181 -3.39 11.21 1.58
CA LEU A 181 -3.21 10.25 0.50
C LEU A 181 -3.54 10.91 -0.85
N PRO A 182 -2.85 10.55 -1.95
CA PRO A 182 -3.08 11.14 -3.28
C PRO A 182 -4.50 10.95 -3.84
N ARG A 183 -5.26 10.00 -3.28
CA ARG A 183 -6.66 9.72 -3.66
C ARG A 183 -7.60 10.39 -2.65
N ASN A 184 -8.69 10.99 -3.12
CA ASN A 184 -9.75 11.53 -2.26
C ASN A 184 -10.27 10.43 -1.32
N SER A 185 -9.90 10.52 -0.05
CA SER A 185 -10.02 9.44 0.94
C SER A 185 -11.47 9.13 1.32
N LEU A 186 -12.43 10.04 1.11
CA LEU A 186 -13.85 9.73 1.22
C LEU A 186 -14.32 8.77 0.12
N MET A 187 -13.86 8.98 -1.12
CA MET A 187 -14.14 8.05 -2.22
C MET A 187 -13.44 6.70 -2.02
N VAL A 188 -12.30 6.68 -1.31
CA VAL A 188 -11.55 5.43 -1.03
C VAL A 188 -12.39 4.48 -0.17
N ARG A 189 -13.09 4.98 0.86
CA ARG A 189 -13.95 4.13 1.71
C ARG A 189 -15.03 3.45 0.89
N GLU A 190 -15.77 4.21 0.08
CA GLU A 190 -16.83 3.68 -0.77
C GLU A 190 -16.28 2.69 -1.80
N GLN A 191 -15.15 3.00 -2.44
CA GLN A 191 -14.51 2.11 -3.42
C GLN A 191 -14.05 0.78 -2.81
N LEU A 192 -13.51 0.82 -1.59
CA LEU A 192 -13.11 -0.38 -0.86
C LEU A 192 -14.32 -1.27 -0.55
N ILE A 193 -15.41 -0.68 -0.07
CA ILE A 193 -16.66 -1.42 0.19
C ILE A 193 -17.24 -1.98 -1.11
N ASP A 194 -17.28 -1.17 -2.16
CA ASP A 194 -17.84 -1.54 -3.47
C ASP A 194 -17.07 -2.65 -4.16
N THR A 195 -15.74 -2.66 -3.96
CA THR A 195 -14.89 -3.75 -4.44
C THR A 195 -15.37 -5.09 -3.89
N VAL A 196 -15.69 -5.20 -2.60
CA VAL A 196 -16.16 -6.46 -2.02
C VAL A 196 -17.64 -6.72 -2.37
N LEU A 197 -18.48 -5.69 -2.32
CA LEU A 197 -19.93 -5.87 -2.50
C LEU A 197 -20.34 -6.23 -3.93
N TYR A 198 -19.60 -5.75 -4.95
CA TYR A 198 -20.03 -5.86 -6.35
C TYR A 198 -19.05 -6.58 -7.27
N ASN A 199 -17.79 -6.81 -6.88
CA ASN A 199 -16.88 -7.57 -7.72
C ASN A 199 -17.36 -9.05 -7.78
N PRO A 200 -17.60 -9.61 -8.98
CA PRO A 200 -18.10 -10.97 -9.17
C PRO A 200 -17.31 -12.04 -8.41
N MET A 201 -16.00 -11.89 -8.31
CA MET A 201 -15.15 -12.88 -7.64
C MET A 201 -15.46 -12.96 -6.14
N PHE A 202 -15.72 -11.83 -5.46
CA PHE A 202 -16.12 -11.85 -4.05
C PHE A 202 -17.55 -12.37 -3.88
N GLN A 203 -18.38 -12.34 -4.94
CA GLN A 203 -19.72 -12.91 -4.89
C GLN A 203 -19.70 -14.44 -4.77
N GLU A 204 -18.63 -15.10 -5.23
CA GLU A 204 -18.45 -16.55 -5.10
C GLU A 204 -18.48 -16.99 -3.63
N LEU A 205 -18.10 -16.11 -2.71
CA LEU A 205 -18.13 -16.39 -1.27
C LEU A 205 -19.54 -16.27 -0.65
N LYS A 206 -20.52 -15.63 -1.31
CA LYS A 206 -21.81 -15.28 -0.69
C LYS A 206 -22.65 -16.48 -0.28
N ASP A 207 -22.49 -17.60 -0.95
CA ASP A 207 -23.25 -18.82 -0.64
C ASP A 207 -22.77 -19.51 0.64
N GLN A 208 -21.60 -19.10 1.16
CA GLN A 208 -21.06 -19.58 2.42
C GLN A 208 -21.81 -18.94 3.61
N GLU A 209 -22.31 -19.75 4.53
CA GLU A 209 -23.01 -19.28 5.73
C GLU A 209 -22.17 -18.27 6.53
N ARG A 210 -20.85 -18.50 6.61
CA ARG A 210 -19.89 -17.62 7.27
C ARG A 210 -19.71 -16.26 6.58
N ALA A 211 -20.01 -16.14 5.29
CA ALA A 211 -19.87 -14.89 4.56
C ALA A 211 -21.05 -13.92 4.82
N GLN A 212 -22.25 -14.46 5.06
CA GLN A 212 -23.46 -13.65 5.28
C GLN A 212 -23.30 -12.51 6.30
N PRO A 213 -22.76 -12.73 7.52
CA PRO A 213 -22.57 -11.65 8.48
C PRO A 213 -21.56 -10.58 8.02
N LEU A 214 -20.50 -10.97 7.29
CA LEU A 214 -19.50 -10.03 6.75
C LEU A 214 -20.12 -9.10 5.71
N PHE A 215 -20.85 -9.67 4.75
CA PHE A 215 -21.54 -8.90 3.71
C PHE A 215 -22.66 -8.02 4.28
N GLN A 216 -23.31 -8.45 5.37
CA GLN A 216 -24.31 -7.63 6.05
C GLN A 216 -23.68 -6.41 6.73
N ARG A 217 -22.57 -6.59 7.45
CA ARG A 217 -21.80 -5.48 8.05
C ARG A 217 -21.33 -4.48 6.99
N LEU A 218 -20.81 -4.96 5.86
CA LEU A 218 -20.40 -4.11 4.75
C LEU A 218 -21.54 -3.25 4.17
N LYS A 219 -22.74 -3.83 4.02
CA LYS A 219 -23.92 -3.07 3.58
C LYS A 219 -24.30 -1.99 4.60
N GLN A 220 -24.26 -2.30 5.89
CA GLN A 220 -24.54 -1.32 6.95
C GLN A 220 -23.51 -0.18 6.94
N LEU A 221 -22.22 -0.49 6.76
CA LEU A 221 -21.17 0.51 6.64
C LEU A 221 -21.37 1.43 5.42
N LYS A 222 -21.89 0.89 4.32
CA LYS A 222 -22.24 1.66 3.12
C LYS A 222 -23.47 2.55 3.32
N GLU A 223 -24.51 2.06 4.00
CA GLU A 223 -25.75 2.80 4.24
C GLU A 223 -25.56 3.90 5.30
N GLY A 224 -24.62 3.74 6.22
CA GLY A 224 -24.23 4.75 7.21
C GLY A 224 -23.09 5.68 6.77
N ALA A 225 -22.64 5.59 5.52
CA ALA A 225 -21.60 6.43 4.91
C ALA A 225 -22.11 7.84 4.57
#